data_AF-S5ZL66-F1
#
_entry.id   AF-S5ZL66-F1
#
_cell.length_a   1.000
_cell.length_b   1.000
_cell.length_c   1.000
_cell.angle_alpha   90.00
_cell.angle_beta   90.00
_cell.angle_gamma   90.00
#
_symmetry.space_group_name_H-M   'P 1'
#
loop_
_entity.id
_entity.type
_entity.pdbx_description
1 polymer ?
#
loop_
_entity_poly.entity_id
_entity_poly.type
_entity_poly.pdbx_seq_one_letter_code
_entity_poly.pdbx_strand_id
1 'polypeptide(L)'
;MFVKREDAIRAAQSYLAKAIIINSLVVFIWPLYIFFSKHIGLDTYIALLLLLTSIASLILVYYMRRALDDYSISSALSVSPIATIVGLIGGLIAVGILVKKATESLKTAL
;
A
#
# COMPACT_ATOMS: atom_id res chain seq x y z
N MET A 1 11.14 5.78 -28.04
CA MET A 1 9.98 5.24 -27.30
C MET A 1 10.00 5.63 -25.81
N PHE A 2 10.60 6.77 -25.44
CA PHE A 2 10.80 7.17 -24.03
C PHE A 2 9.55 7.76 -23.35
N VAL A 3 8.68 8.44 -24.11
CA VAL A 3 7.47 9.10 -23.59
C VAL A 3 6.55 8.11 -22.85
N LYS A 4 6.37 6.90 -23.39
CA LYS A 4 5.53 5.85 -22.76
C LYS A 4 6.06 5.38 -21.40
N ARG A 5 7.37 5.38 -21.19
CA ARG A 5 8.00 4.88 -19.96
C ARG A 5 7.85 5.88 -18.81
N GLU A 6 8.12 7.15 -19.08
CA GLU A 6 7.96 8.23 -18.09
C GLU A 6 6.50 8.39 -17.68
N ASP A 7 5.57 8.32 -18.63
CA ASP A 7 4.14 8.38 -18.35
C ASP A 7 3.67 7.23 -17.45
N ALA A 8 4.15 6.00 -17.68
CA ALA A 8 3.78 4.85 -16.86
C ALA A 8 4.38 4.92 -15.45
N ILE A 9 5.61 5.41 -15.30
CA ILE A 9 6.23 5.67 -13.98
C ILE A 9 5.43 6.72 -13.23
N ARG A 10 5.04 7.81 -13.90
CA ARG A 10 4.25 8.89 -13.30
C ARG A 10 2.87 8.41 -12.86
N ALA A 11 2.23 7.58 -13.68
CA ALA A 11 0.97 6.93 -13.33
C ALA A 11 1.13 6.01 -12.10
N ALA A 12 2.17 5.17 -12.08
CA ALA A 12 2.46 4.29 -10.95
C ALA A 12 2.72 5.06 -9.66
N GLN A 13 3.53 6.13 -9.71
CA GLN A 13 3.77 7.02 -8.58
C GLN A 13 2.49 7.68 -8.07
N SER A 14 1.60 8.12 -8.98
CA SER A 14 0.30 8.69 -8.61
C SER A 14 -0.59 7.68 -7.88
N TYR A 15 -0.65 6.43 -8.37
CA TYR A 15 -1.40 5.37 -7.68
C TYR A 15 -0.81 5.03 -6.31
N LEU A 16 0.52 4.94 -6.19
CA LEU A 16 1.19 4.69 -4.92
C LEU A 16 1.02 5.85 -3.93
N ALA A 17 1.05 7.10 -4.39
CA ALA A 17 0.78 8.25 -3.53
C ALA A 17 -0.66 8.23 -2.98
N LYS A 18 -1.65 7.93 -3.84
CA LYS A 18 -3.04 7.73 -3.40
C LYS A 18 -3.16 6.57 -2.40
N ALA A 19 -2.45 5.48 -2.65
CA ALA A 19 -2.42 4.33 -1.75
C ALA A 19 -1.85 4.70 -0.38
N ILE A 20 -0.76 5.48 -0.31
CA ILE A 20 -0.20 5.98 0.95
C ILE A 20 -1.20 6.85 1.71
N ILE A 21 -1.87 7.79 1.04
CA ILE A 21 -2.87 8.67 1.67
C ILE A 21 -4.00 7.85 2.27
N ILE A 22 -4.60 6.95 1.48
CA ILE A 22 -5.71 6.11 1.95
C ILE A 22 -5.25 5.22 3.10
N ASN A 23 -4.12 4.54 2.95
CA ASN A 23 -3.63 3.62 3.99
C ASN A 23 -3.28 4.34 5.29
N SER A 24 -2.73 5.56 5.19
CA SER A 24 -2.47 6.40 6.37
C SER A 24 -3.76 6.67 7.15
N LEU A 25 -4.88 6.94 6.45
CA LEU A 25 -6.18 7.09 7.10
C LEU A 25 -6.67 5.77 7.72
N VAL A 26 -6.49 4.64 7.02
CA VAL A 26 -6.88 3.31 7.53
C VAL A 26 -6.14 2.96 8.82
N VAL A 27 -4.84 3.25 8.90
CA VAL A 27 -4.04 2.99 10.10
C VAL A 27 -4.62 3.66 11.35
N PHE A 28 -5.32 4.80 11.22
CA PHE A 28 -5.97 5.47 12.36
C PHE A 28 -7.32 4.88 12.77
N ILE A 29 -7.96 4.06 11.93
CA ILE A 29 -9.27 3.47 12.24
C ILE A 29 -9.16 2.52 13.43
N TRP A 30 -8.15 1.65 13.44
CA TRP A 30 -8.01 0.61 14.47
C TRP A 30 -7.64 1.16 15.85
N PRO A 31 -6.71 2.11 16.00
CA PRO A 31 -6.44 2.77 17.28
C PRO A 31 -7.67 3.49 17.83
N LEU A 32 -8.45 4.17 16.98
CA LEU A 32 -9.71 4.80 17.41
C LEU A 32 -10.70 3.74 17.92
N TYR A 33 -10.87 2.64 17.19
CA TYR A 33 -11.71 1.53 17.63
C TYR A 33 -11.27 0.97 18.98
N ILE A 34 -9.96 0.71 19.16
CA ILE A 34 -9.40 0.20 20.42
C ILE A 34 -9.63 1.20 21.57
N PHE A 35 -9.41 2.49 21.32
CA PHE A 35 -9.57 3.54 22.33
C PHE A 35 -11.03 3.69 22.80
N PHE A 36 -11.99 3.55 21.90
CA PHE A 36 -13.42 3.60 22.23
C PHE A 36 -14.00 2.26 22.67
N SER A 37 -13.25 1.17 22.53
CA SER A 37 -13.66 -0.13 23.06
C SER A 37 -13.58 -0.11 24.59
N LYS A 38 -14.73 -0.28 25.25
CA LYS A 38 -14.82 -0.27 26.72
C LYS A 38 -14.30 -1.56 27.36
N HIS A 39 -14.08 -2.61 26.58
CA HIS A 39 -13.68 -3.93 27.07
C HIS A 39 -12.57 -4.50 26.20
N ILE A 40 -11.61 -5.16 26.82
CA ILE A 40 -10.57 -5.91 26.13
C ILE A 40 -11.12 -7.31 25.84
N GLY A 41 -11.45 -7.55 24.57
CA GLY A 41 -12.01 -8.80 24.08
C GLY A 41 -11.32 -9.30 22.81
N LEU A 42 -11.89 -10.36 22.23
CA LEU A 42 -11.44 -10.94 20.95
C LEU A 42 -11.38 -9.88 19.83
N ASP A 43 -12.35 -8.98 19.84
CA ASP A 43 -12.48 -7.83 18.94
C ASP A 43 -11.28 -6.87 19.02
N THR A 44 -10.76 -6.63 20.22
CA THR A 44 -9.57 -5.79 20.46
C THR A 44 -8.31 -6.43 19.88
N TYR A 45 -8.15 -7.75 20.05
CA TYR A 45 -7.03 -8.49 19.45
C TYR A 45 -7.09 -8.52 17.92
N ILE A 46 -8.30 -8.66 17.35
CA ILE A 46 -8.50 -8.56 15.90
C ILE A 46 -8.13 -7.16 15.41
N ALA A 47 -8.55 -6.11 16.11
CA ALA A 47 -8.19 -4.73 15.76
C ALA A 47 -6.68 -4.48 15.83
N LEU A 48 -5.98 -5.07 16.81
CA LEU A 48 -4.51 -5.01 16.89
C LEU A 48 -3.83 -5.72 15.73
N LEU A 49 -4.31 -6.91 15.34
CA LEU A 49 -3.81 -7.62 14.15
C LEU A 49 -4.05 -6.79 12.89
N LEU A 50 -5.24 -6.22 12.73
CA LEU A 50 -5.56 -5.36 11.59
C LEU A 50 -4.68 -4.11 11.57
N LEU A 51 -4.44 -3.47 12.72
CA LEU A 51 -3.48 -2.37 12.86
C LEU A 51 -2.09 -2.76 12.36
N LEU A 52 -1.56 -3.89 12.81
CA LEU A 52 -0.25 -4.39 12.37
C LEU A 52 -0.22 -4.60 10.85
N THR A 53 -1.27 -5.20 10.28
CA THR A 53 -1.35 -5.39 8.82
C THR A 53 -1.47 -4.08 8.05
N SER A 54 -2.19 -3.08 8.59
CA SER A 54 -2.31 -1.74 7.99
C SER A 54 -0.96 -1.00 8.01
N ILE A 55 -0.21 -1.08 9.12
CA ILE A 55 1.13 -0.50 9.22
C ILE A 55 2.09 -1.19 8.25
N ALA A 56 2.09 -2.52 8.20
CA ALA A 56 2.92 -3.30 7.27
C ALA A 56 2.60 -2.95 5.81
N SER A 57 1.31 -2.82 5.49
CA SER A 57 0.83 -2.36 4.19
C SER A 57 1.39 -0.97 3.87
N LEU A 58 1.32 -0.03 4.81
CA LEU A 58 1.79 1.35 4.60
C LEU A 58 3.29 1.39 4.31
N ILE A 59 4.08 0.63 5.07
CA ILE A 59 5.53 0.51 4.88
C ILE A 59 5.85 -0.08 3.50
N LEU A 60 5.17 -1.14 3.09
CA LEU A 60 5.39 -1.79 1.78
C LEU A 60 5.07 -0.85 0.62
N VAL A 61 3.96 -0.13 0.69
CA VAL A 61 3.59 0.86 -0.34
C VAL A 61 4.60 2.01 -0.38
N TYR A 62 5.03 2.50 0.79
CA TYR A 62 6.05 3.53 0.88
C TYR A 62 7.38 3.06 0.27
N TYR A 63 7.82 1.83 0.60
CA TYR A 63 9.03 1.24 0.06
C TYR A 63 8.96 1.09 -1.46
N MET A 64 7.84 0.60 -2.00
CA MET A 64 7.65 0.53 -3.46
C MET A 64 7.77 1.89 -4.13
N ARG A 65 7.16 2.94 -3.54
CA ARG A 65 7.27 4.30 -4.07
C ARG A 65 8.71 4.78 -4.04
N ARG A 66 9.41 4.56 -2.92
CA ARG A 66 10.82 4.94 -2.78
C ARG A 66 11.73 4.18 -3.76
N ALA A 67 11.44 2.90 -4.00
CA ALA A 67 12.17 2.09 -4.96
C ALA A 67 12.04 2.62 -6.41
N LEU A 68 10.89 3.20 -6.76
CA LEU A 68 10.70 3.89 -8.04
C LEU A 68 11.48 5.20 -8.13
N ASP A 69 11.62 5.92 -7.02
CA ASP A 69 12.36 7.19 -6.98
C ASP A 69 13.89 6.96 -7.03
N ASP A 70 14.40 5.95 -6.32
CA ASP A 70 15.84 5.78 -6.07
C ASP A 70 16.51 4.60 -6.81
N TYR A 71 15.82 3.46 -7.02
CA TYR A 71 16.50 2.16 -7.18
C TYR A 71 16.20 1.36 -8.45
N SER A 72 15.14 1.70 -9.22
CA SER A 72 14.69 1.09 -10.50
C SER A 72 13.33 0.40 -10.43
N ILE A 73 12.68 0.29 -11.61
CA ILE A 73 11.39 -0.40 -11.81
C ILE A 73 11.44 -1.86 -11.33
N SER A 74 12.57 -2.54 -11.50
CA SER A 74 12.74 -3.96 -11.12
C SER A 74 12.60 -4.17 -9.61
N SER A 75 13.22 -3.31 -8.81
CA SER A 75 13.11 -3.34 -7.34
C SER A 75 11.67 -3.14 -6.89
N ALA A 76 10.94 -2.18 -7.48
CA ALA A 76 9.53 -1.96 -7.17
C ALA A 76 8.66 -3.18 -7.54
N LEU A 77 8.90 -3.82 -8.68
CA LEU A 77 8.17 -5.02 -9.12
C LEU A 77 8.43 -6.24 -8.24
N SER A 78 9.63 -6.39 -7.68
CA SER A 78 9.96 -7.52 -6.79
C SER A 78 9.13 -7.53 -5.50
N VAL A 79 8.79 -6.35 -4.97
CA VAL A 79 8.02 -6.19 -3.73
C VAL A 79 6.51 -6.11 -3.99
N SER A 80 6.11 -5.86 -5.24
CA SER A 80 4.72 -5.59 -5.59
C SER A 80 3.71 -6.71 -5.28
N PRO A 81 4.04 -8.01 -5.42
CA PRO A 81 3.11 -9.08 -5.06
C PRO A 81 2.76 -9.06 -3.57
N ILE A 82 3.78 -8.88 -2.72
CA ILE A 82 3.61 -8.82 -1.26
C ILE A 82 2.84 -7.56 -0.88
N ALA A 83 3.22 -6.40 -1.44
CA ALA A 83 2.53 -5.15 -1.20
C ALA A 83 1.06 -5.18 -1.64
N THR A 84 0.72 -5.91 -2.71
CA THR A 84 -0.66 -6.09 -3.16
C THR A 84 -1.45 -6.92 -2.16
N ILE A 85 -0.94 -8.09 -1.76
CA ILE A 85 -1.64 -8.99 -0.82
C ILE A 85 -1.84 -8.31 0.53
N VAL A 86 -0.77 -7.73 1.09
CA VAL A 86 -0.84 -7.02 2.37
C VAL A 86 -1.69 -5.76 2.25
N GLY A 87 -1.68 -5.10 1.09
CA GLY A 87 -2.54 -3.96 0.76
C GLY A 87 -4.03 -4.30 0.69
N LEU A 88 -4.38 -5.50 0.22
CA LEU A 88 -5.78 -5.95 0.16
C LEU A 88 -6.36 -6.18 1.56
N ILE A 89 -5.55 -6.74 2.46
CA ILE A 89 -5.96 -7.04 3.84
C ILE A 89 -5.88 -5.78 4.71
N GLY A 90 -4.67 -5.23 4.87
CA GLY A 90 -4.41 -4.13 5.80
C GLY A 90 -4.86 -2.77 5.30
N GLY A 91 -5.03 -2.57 4.00
CA GLY A 91 -5.44 -1.30 3.40
C GLY A 91 -6.88 -1.30 2.87
N LEU A 92 -7.76 -2.12 3.45
CA LEU A 92 -9.19 -2.21 3.15
C LEU A 92 -9.49 -2.40 1.65
N ILE A 93 -8.77 -3.30 0.97
CA ILE A 93 -8.93 -3.62 -0.46
C ILE A 93 -8.50 -2.48 -1.40
N ALA A 94 -8.88 -1.23 -1.12
CA ALA A 94 -8.60 -0.06 -1.94
C ALA A 94 -7.10 0.15 -2.17
N VAL A 95 -6.28 0.00 -1.12
CA VAL A 95 -4.82 0.13 -1.22
C VAL A 95 -4.26 -0.98 -2.11
N GLY A 96 -4.68 -2.23 -1.91
CA GLY A 96 -4.24 -3.36 -2.74
C GLY A 96 -4.57 -3.17 -4.22
N ILE A 97 -5.77 -2.66 -4.54
CA ILE A 97 -6.15 -2.33 -5.93
C ILE A 97 -5.24 -1.25 -6.52
N LEU A 98 -4.92 -0.22 -5.75
CA LEU A 98 -4.03 0.86 -6.21
C LEU A 98 -2.59 0.36 -6.45
N VAL A 99 -2.08 -0.50 -5.57
CA VAL A 99 -0.76 -1.15 -5.74
C VAL A 99 -0.76 -2.05 -6.98
N LYS A 100 -1.85 -2.79 -7.22
CA LYS A 100 -2.01 -3.61 -8.43
C LYS A 100 -2.00 -2.75 -9.69
N LYS A 101 -2.76 -1.65 -9.72
CA LYS A 101 -2.77 -0.69 -10.85
C LYS A 101 -1.40 -0.05 -11.09
N ALA A 102 -0.68 0.28 -10.02
CA ALA A 102 0.69 0.77 -10.11
C ALA A 102 1.60 -0.30 -10.75
N THR A 103 1.48 -1.55 -10.31
CA THR A 103 2.25 -2.69 -10.84
C THR A 103 1.97 -2.92 -12.33
N GLU A 104 0.71 -2.89 -12.73
CA GLU A 104 0.31 -3.04 -14.14
C GLU A 104 0.92 -1.91 -15.00
N SER A 105 0.88 -0.67 -14.50
CA SER A 105 1.51 0.48 -15.18
C SER A 105 3.02 0.27 -15.34
N LEU A 106 3.71 -0.18 -14.29
CA LEU A 106 5.15 -0.45 -14.33
C LEU A 106 5.53 -1.57 -15.31
N LYS A 107 4.70 -2.61 -15.42
CA LYS A 107 4.93 -3.70 -16.38
C LYS A 107 4.83 -3.25 -17.84
N THR A 108 4.07 -2.20 -18.14
CA THR A 108 4.00 -1.63 -19.50
C THR A 108 5.21 -0.76 -19.86
N ALA A 109 6.00 -0.37 -18.86
CA ALA A 109 7.20 0.47 -19.00
C ALA A 109 8.51 -0.32 -19.03
N LEU A 110 8.44 -1.65 -18.97
CA LEU A 110 9.55 -2.59 -18.99
C LEU A 110 9.65 -3.22 -20.38
#